data_AF-A0A3A4WBC7-F1
#
_entry.id   AF-A0A3A4WBC7-F1
#
_cell.length_a   1.000
_cell.length_b   1.000
_cell.length_c   1.000
_cell.angle_alpha   90.00
_cell.angle_beta   90.00
_cell.angle_gamma   90.00
#
_symmetry.space_group_name_H-M   'P 1'
#
loop_
_entity.id
_entity.type
_entity.pdbx_description
1 polymer ?
#
loop_
_entity_poly.entity_id
_entity_poly.type
_entity_poly.pdbx_seq_one_letter_code
_entity_poly.pdbx_strand_id
1 'polypeptide(L)' 'MELLDAKEVRRILKCSLPLVYKMAERGQIPCVRWNCPGEGTERPRTMVRFRKEDIFAFIEKNYRPTT' A
#
# COMPACT_ATOMS: atom_id res chain seq x y z
N MET A 1 -13.28 7.28 -5.74
CA MET A 1 -12.15 6.33 -5.70
C MET A 1 -10.99 7.08 -5.06
N GLU A 2 -10.70 6.77 -3.80
CA GLU A 2 -9.68 7.48 -3.01
C GLU A 2 -8.39 6.64 -3.00
N LEU A 3 -7.28 7.25 -3.42
CA LEU A 3 -5.97 6.60 -3.43
C LEU A 3 -5.16 7.06 -2.23
N LEU A 4 -4.62 6.09 -1.49
CA LEU A 4 -3.75 6.28 -0.34
C LEU A 4 -2.29 6.10 -0.73
N ASP A 5 -1.41 6.88 -0.10
CA ASP A 5 0.02 6.61 -0.09
C ASP A 5 0.40 5.59 1.01
N ALA A 6 1.64 5.13 0.98
CA ALA A 6 2.13 4.15 1.96
C ALA A 6 2.14 4.69 3.41
N LYS A 7 2.25 6.01 3.62
CA LYS A 7 2.22 6.63 4.95
C LYS A 7 0.80 6.68 5.51
N GLU A 8 -0.21 6.84 4.67
CA GLU A 8 -1.62 6.77 5.05
C GLU A 8 -2.00 5.33 5.39
N VAL A 9 -1.62 4.36 4.55
CA VAL A 9 -1.87 2.94 4.82
C VAL A 9 -1.26 2.49 6.15
N ARG A 10 -0.01 2.89 6.45
CA ARG A 10 0.63 2.55 7.73
C ARG A 10 -0.14 3.11 8.93
N ARG A 11 -0.78 4.28 8.78
CA ARG A 11 -1.57 4.94 9.84
C ARG A 11 -2.91 4.23 10.07
N ILE A 12 -3.50 3.67 9.01
CA ILE A 12 -4.73 2.87 9.06
C ILE A 12 -4.43 1.51 9.69
N LEU A 13 -3.47 0.76 9.14
CA LEU A 13 -3.11 -0.60 9.58
C LEU A 13 -2.27 -0.64 10.87
N LYS A 14 -1.91 0.53 11.43
CA LYS A 14 -1.07 0.67 12.63
C LYS A 14 0.22 -0.15 12.56
N CYS A 15 0.92 -0.08 11.43
CA CYS A 15 2.15 -0.84 11.22
C CYS A 15 3.32 0.03 10.71
N SER A 16 4.49 -0.58 10.54
CA SER A 16 5.68 0.11 10.05
C SER A 16 5.62 0.36 8.54
N LEU A 17 6.20 1.46 8.08
CA LEU A 17 6.25 1.79 6.66
C LEU A 17 6.95 0.70 5.82
N PRO A 18 8.08 0.10 6.25
CA PRO A 18 8.69 -1.02 5.52
C PRO A 18 7.77 -2.24 5.40
N LEU A 19 6.91 -2.51 6.40
CA LEU A 19 5.98 -3.62 6.33
C LEU A 19 4.94 -3.41 5.22
N VAL A 20 4.43 -2.19 5.05
CA VAL A 20 3.49 -1.85 3.96
C VAL A 20 4.09 -2.21 2.60
N TYR A 21 5.35 -1.82 2.34
CA TYR A 21 6.02 -2.16 1.08
C TYR A 21 6.23 -3.66 0.91
N LYS A 22 6.66 -4.38 1.95
CA LYS A 22 6.79 -5.85 1.91
C LYS A 22 5.46 -6.54 1.64
N MET A 23 4.37 -6.09 2.26
CA MET A 23 3.04 -6.63 2.03
C MET A 23 2.58 -6.40 0.58
N ALA A 24 2.87 -5.22 0.03
CA ALA A 24 2.58 -4.91 -1.37
C ALA A 24 3.43 -5.76 -2.33
N GLU A 25 4.72 -5.97 -2.05
CA GLU A 25 5.60 -6.82 -2.86
C GLU A 25 5.18 -8.29 -2.84
N ARG A 26 4.70 -8.77 -1.68
CA ARG A 26 4.16 -10.12 -1.50
C ARG A 26 2.76 -10.29 -2.08
N GLY A 27 2.12 -9.22 -2.59
CA GLY A 27 0.75 -9.25 -3.07
C GLY A 27 -0.31 -9.44 -1.97
N GLN A 28 0.03 -9.21 -0.70
CA GLN A 28 -0.91 -9.34 0.42
C GLN A 28 -1.94 -8.21 0.45
N ILE A 29 -1.54 -7.01 0.01
CA ILE A 29 -2.42 -5.86 -0.19
C ILE A 29 -2.37 -5.43 -1.66
N PRO A 30 -3.51 -5.26 -2.34
CA PRO A 30 -3.55 -4.74 -3.70
C PRO A 30 -2.94 -3.34 -3.77
N CYS A 31 -2.16 -3.08 -4.82
CA CYS A 31 -1.58 -1.76 -5.04
C CYS A 31 -1.49 -1.44 -6.52
N VAL A 32 -1.63 -0.16 -6.84
CA VAL A 32 -1.36 0.40 -8.15
C VAL A 32 0.13 0.75 -8.18
N ARG A 33 0.86 0.17 -9.13
CA ARG A 33 2.28 0.43 -9.35
C ARG A 33 2.49 0.90 -10.78
N TRP A 34 3.24 1.97 -10.94
CA TRP A 34 3.74 2.39 -12.25
C TRP A 34 5.15 2.93 -12.12
N ASN A 35 5.89 2.79 -13.20
CA ASN A 35 7.21 3.40 -13.30
C ASN A 35 7.01 4.89 -13.49
N CYS A 36 7.59 5.70 -12.61
CA CYS A 36 7.79 7.11 -12.86
C CYS A 36 9.13 7.23 -13.58
N PRO A 37 9.16 7.42 -14.92
CA PRO A 37 10.39 7.74 -15.60
C PRO A 37 10.90 9.05 -15.00
N GLY A 38 12.07 9.03 -14.35
CA GLY A 38 12.73 10.25 -13.93
C GLY A 38 13.18 11.01 -15.18
N GLU A 39 12.99 12.33 -15.21
CA GLU A 39 13.62 13.15 -16.25
C GLU A 39 15.07 13.44 -15.84
N GLY A 40 16.02 13.19 -16.76
CA GLY A 40 17.44 13.53 -16.57
C GLY A 40 18.20 12.66 -15.57
N THR A 41 18.75 13.26 -14.50
CA THR A 41 19.62 12.61 -13.50
C THR A 41 18.86 11.90 -12.38
N GLU A 42 17.53 11.99 -12.34
CA GLU A 42 16.73 11.33 -11.32
C GLU A 42 16.56 9.84 -11.63
N ARG A 43 16.98 8.99 -10.67
CA ARG A 43 16.76 7.54 -10.76
C ARG A 43 15.26 7.25 -10.91
N PRO A 44 14.85 6.30 -11.79
CA PRO A 44 13.46 5.89 -11.92
C PRO A 44 12.88 5.55 -10.55
N ARG A 45 11.75 6.16 -10.19
CA ARG A 45 11.04 5.85 -8.95
C ARG A 45 9.81 5.03 -9.28
N THR A 46 9.64 3.89 -8.62
CA THR A 46 8.35 3.18 -8.68
C THR A 46 7.40 3.89 -7.72
N MET A 47 6.32 4.47 -8.27
CA MET A 47 5.26 5.02 -7.42
C MET A 47 4.29 3.90 -7.05
N VAL A 48 3.95 3.82 -5.77
CA VAL A 48 2.97 2.85 -5.23
C VAL A 48 1.82 3.62 -4.59
N ARG A 49 0.59 3.26 -4.98
CA ARG A 49 -0.66 3.77 -4.39
C ARG A 49 -1.58 2.61 -4.05
N PHE A 50 -2.49 2.83 -3.11
CA PHE A 50 -3.41 1.83 -2.61
C PHE A 50 -4.84 2.36 -2.71
N ARG A 51 -5.78 1.56 -3.20
CA ARG A 51 -7.19 1.95 -3.14
C ARG A 51 -7.66 1.83 -1.69
N LYS A 52 -8.31 2.86 -1.18
CA LYS A 52 -8.81 2.87 0.19
C LYS A 52 -9.74 1.70 0.48
N GLU A 53 -10.58 1.35 -0.50
CA GLU A 53 -11.54 0.25 -0.41
C GLU A 53 -10.85 -1.11 -0.28
N ASP A 54 -9.73 -1.33 -0.98
CA ASP A 54 -8.95 -2.58 -0.89
C ASP A 54 -8.28 -2.74 0.49
N ILE A 55 -7.84 -1.64 1.10
CA ILE A 55 -7.24 -1.66 2.44
C ILE A 55 -8.28 -2.05 3.48
N PHE A 56 -9.49 -1.51 3.40
CA PHE A 56 -10.57 -1.91 4.29
C PHE A 56 -11.01 -3.36 4.05
N ALA A 57 -11.13 -3.80 2.80
CA ALA A 57 -11.42 -5.19 2.48
C ALA A 57 -10.35 -6.16 3.03
N PHE A 58 -9.07 -5.74 3.02
CA PHE A 58 -8.01 -6.50 3.67
C PHE A 58 -8.20 -6.61 5.19
N ILE A 59 -8.62 -5.54 5.86
CA ILE A 59 -8.90 -5.57 7.31
C ILE A 59 -10.04 -6.55 7.59
N GLU A 60 -11.17 -6.41 6.91
CA GLU A 60 -12.34 -7.28 7.09
C GLU A 60 -11.99 -8.75 6.87
N LYS A 61 -11.23 -9.06 5.81
CA LYS A 61 -10.78 -10.44 5.51
C LYS A 61 -9.93 -11.05 6.63
N ASN A 62 -9.16 -10.25 7.35
CA ASN A 62 -8.22 -10.72 8.38
C ASN A 62 -8.74 -10.51 9.81
N TYR A 63 -9.87 -9.81 9.97
CA TYR A 63 -10.50 -9.63 11.26
C TYR A 63 -11.11 -10.96 11.72
N ARG A 64 -10.63 -11.46 12.86
CA ARG A 64 -11.20 -12.63 13.54
C ARG A 64 -11.75 -12.14 14.86
N PRO A 65 -13.08 -12.15 15.07
CA PRO A 65 -13.62 -11.83 16.39
C PRO A 65 -13.08 -12.88 17.36
N THR A 66 -12.37 -12.43 18.39
CA THR A 66 -11.99 -13.30 19.51
C THR A 66 -13.28 -13.63 20.25
N THR A 67 -13.72 -14.89 20.14
CA THR A 67 -14.83 -15.45 20.91
C THR A 67 -14.54 -15.44 22.41
#